data_AF-A0A254RK39-F1
#
_entry.id   AF-A0A254RK39-F1
#
_cell.length_a   1.000
_cell.length_b   1.000
_cell.length_c   1.000
_cell.angle_alpha   90.00
_cell.angle_beta   90.00
_cell.angle_gamma   90.00
#
_symmetry.space_group_name_H-M   'P 1'
#
loop_
_entity.id
_entity.type
_entity.pdbx_description
1 polymer ?
#
loop_
_entity_poly.entity_id
_entity_poly.type
_entity_poly.pdbx_seq_one_letter_code
_entity_poly.pdbx_strand_id
1 'polypeptide(L)'
;MTRYETLAPVLKKEGFEGTIEKIEKKKDDLYGEKSAFLYHFDEGMLYHYAGKNQESIKHFAQAEQIYEDLYTKSVTNEAAALVTNDNIRPYRARPFEVLMMYQYQILNYLAIGDLDGALVEVRRAQIASEALYQKDKEKVNDNGWLRYLSAIVYDMAGEEDDAAIAYLKAAKAFEEGNVKMPKEVWEYINESLTKMDRADDLKSLKTEALTSTPKATAARTKGQEIIVVGYAGHSPILGEMYLSGTYVSGTAMNLTYKDGKTGKINTFTVFAPPVAGAGSNTFHVGFALPEKKELPQRTSMFSVNLDGTMRVSPEKVANIDSELEQNMKDENATTAVRTITRVVLRTIAAQKAKKATNTGNGIFDLVKNIAVDVGQSQLEQADLRIGLFMPNTINVTRIPVDAGDHDVTISALDGQGRVIGDYKLGKIKVGKGQKKIVVVPSID
;
A
#
# COMPACT_ATOMS: atom_id res chain seq x y z
N MET A 1 -15.42 -8.27 -15.46
CA MET A 1 -15.72 -7.12 -14.57
C MET A 1 -14.81 -7.25 -13.37
N THR A 2 -14.03 -6.21 -13.06
CA THR A 2 -13.04 -6.25 -11.96
C THR A 2 -13.71 -6.10 -10.59
N ARG A 3 -12.98 -6.40 -9.50
CA ARG A 3 -13.43 -6.10 -8.12
C ARG A 3 -13.81 -4.63 -7.97
N TYR A 4 -12.97 -3.73 -8.48
CA TYR A 4 -13.23 -2.29 -8.46
C TYR A 4 -14.55 -1.91 -9.15
N GLU A 5 -14.77 -2.38 -10.38
CA GLU A 5 -16.00 -2.11 -11.13
C GLU A 5 -17.26 -2.61 -10.42
N THR A 6 -17.12 -3.67 -9.62
CA THR A 6 -18.23 -4.25 -8.86
C THR A 6 -18.48 -3.50 -7.54
N LEU A 7 -17.43 -3.08 -6.84
CA LEU A 7 -17.51 -2.57 -5.47
C LEU A 7 -17.54 -1.04 -5.38
N ALA A 8 -16.93 -0.30 -6.31
CA ALA A 8 -16.93 1.16 -6.28
C ALA A 8 -18.35 1.78 -6.35
N PRO A 9 -19.30 1.27 -7.18
CA PRO A 9 -20.67 1.77 -7.16
C PRO A 9 -21.41 1.48 -5.85
N VAL A 10 -21.10 0.34 -5.20
CA VAL A 10 -21.69 -0.06 -3.92
C VAL A 10 -21.16 0.84 -2.81
N LEU A 11 -19.84 1.06 -2.75
CA LEU A 11 -19.24 1.99 -1.79
C LEU A 11 -19.85 3.39 -1.88
N LYS A 12 -20.03 3.90 -3.09
CA LYS A 12 -20.62 5.23 -3.32
C LYS A 12 -22.09 5.32 -2.88
N LYS A 13 -22.88 4.25 -3.06
CA LYS A 13 -24.34 4.28 -2.86
C LYS A 13 -24.75 3.78 -1.47
N GLU A 14 -24.08 2.77 -0.96
CA GLU A 14 -24.43 1.98 0.22
C GLU A 14 -23.39 2.13 1.35
N GLY A 15 -22.30 2.85 1.10
CA GLY A 15 -21.26 3.14 2.10
C GLY A 15 -20.41 1.91 2.45
N PHE A 16 -19.64 2.04 3.54
CA PHE A 16 -18.73 0.98 3.98
C PHE A 16 -19.47 -0.30 4.38
N GLU A 17 -20.57 -0.19 5.14
CA GLU A 17 -21.34 -1.35 5.60
C GLU A 17 -22.01 -2.11 4.45
N GLY A 18 -22.63 -1.42 3.49
CA GLY A 18 -23.20 -2.10 2.32
C GLY A 18 -22.14 -2.76 1.44
N THR A 19 -20.93 -2.19 1.39
CA THR A 19 -19.79 -2.78 0.67
C THR A 19 -19.31 -4.06 1.36
N ILE A 20 -19.19 -4.06 2.69
CA ILE A 20 -18.88 -5.25 3.49
C ILE A 20 -19.89 -6.36 3.20
N GLU A 21 -21.19 -6.07 3.31
CA GLU A 21 -22.24 -7.06 3.03
C GLU A 21 -22.14 -7.63 1.61
N LYS A 22 -21.78 -6.77 0.63
CA LYS A 22 -21.60 -7.20 -0.76
C LYS A 22 -20.42 -8.14 -0.91
N ILE A 23 -19.30 -7.84 -0.25
CA ILE A 23 -18.10 -8.66 -0.25
C ILE A 23 -18.39 -10.01 0.39
N GLU A 24 -19.01 -10.05 1.56
CA GLU A 24 -19.37 -11.29 2.27
C GLU A 24 -20.27 -12.19 1.41
N LYS A 25 -21.32 -11.63 0.78
CA LYS A 25 -22.25 -12.37 -0.09
C LYS A 25 -21.61 -12.89 -1.37
N LYS A 26 -20.52 -12.26 -1.84
CA LYS A 26 -19.84 -12.57 -3.11
C LYS A 26 -18.36 -12.91 -2.93
N LYS A 27 -17.97 -13.44 -1.77
CA LYS A 27 -16.57 -13.68 -1.40
C LYS A 27 -15.83 -14.49 -2.47
N ASP A 28 -16.39 -15.62 -2.86
CA ASP A 28 -15.75 -16.53 -3.80
C ASP A 28 -15.65 -15.93 -5.22
N ASP A 29 -16.68 -15.22 -5.66
CA ASP A 29 -16.70 -14.51 -6.95
C ASP A 29 -15.67 -13.37 -7.02
N LEU A 30 -15.50 -12.64 -5.91
CA LEU A 30 -14.66 -11.44 -5.87
C LEU A 30 -13.19 -11.75 -5.59
N TYR A 31 -12.91 -12.68 -4.68
CA TYR A 31 -11.56 -12.95 -4.19
C TYR A 31 -11.05 -14.33 -4.59
N GLY A 32 -11.89 -15.35 -4.44
CA GLY A 32 -11.49 -16.75 -4.54
C GLY A 32 -10.40 -17.16 -3.55
N GLU A 33 -10.05 -18.45 -3.53
CA GLU A 33 -9.08 -18.99 -2.55
C GLU A 33 -7.68 -18.36 -2.66
N LYS A 34 -7.28 -17.93 -3.87
CA LYS A 34 -5.93 -17.40 -4.11
C LYS A 34 -5.78 -15.93 -3.71
N SER A 35 -6.86 -15.26 -3.30
CA SER A 35 -6.80 -13.87 -2.84
C SER A 35 -7.26 -13.74 -1.38
N ALA A 36 -7.10 -14.78 -0.57
CA ALA A 36 -7.53 -14.79 0.84
C ALA A 36 -6.95 -13.63 1.67
N PHE A 37 -5.66 -13.28 1.47
CA PHE A 37 -5.07 -12.09 2.09
C PHE A 37 -5.89 -10.83 1.77
N LEU A 38 -6.18 -10.61 0.48
CA LEU A 38 -6.90 -9.42 0.03
C LEU A 38 -8.32 -9.35 0.55
N TYR A 39 -9.00 -10.49 0.70
CA TYR A 39 -10.33 -10.54 1.32
C TYR A 39 -10.29 -9.96 2.73
N HIS A 40 -9.36 -10.46 3.55
CA HIS A 40 -9.21 -9.99 4.92
C HIS A 40 -8.66 -8.57 5.01
N PHE A 41 -7.75 -8.18 4.12
CA PHE A 41 -7.19 -6.84 4.07
C PHE A 41 -8.25 -5.78 3.71
N ASP A 42 -9.06 -6.04 2.67
CA ASP A 42 -10.12 -5.14 2.22
C ASP A 42 -11.23 -5.00 3.27
N GLU A 43 -11.70 -6.12 3.84
CA GLU A 43 -12.70 -6.12 4.92
C GLU A 43 -12.18 -5.39 6.16
N GLY A 44 -10.91 -5.62 6.54
CA GLY A 44 -10.27 -4.92 7.66
C GLY A 44 -10.33 -3.41 7.50
N MET A 45 -10.01 -2.88 6.32
CA MET A 45 -10.09 -1.44 6.03
C MET A 45 -11.53 -0.92 6.08
N LEU A 46 -12.49 -1.64 5.50
CA LEU A 46 -13.89 -1.22 5.51
C LEU A 46 -14.49 -1.21 6.92
N TYR A 47 -14.21 -2.24 7.73
CA TYR A 47 -14.61 -2.28 9.13
C TYR A 47 -13.97 -1.15 9.94
N HIS A 48 -12.71 -0.82 9.67
CA HIS A 48 -12.03 0.35 10.27
C HIS A 48 -12.74 1.65 9.91
N TYR A 49 -13.05 1.87 8.64
CA TYR A 49 -13.78 3.08 8.19
C TYR A 49 -15.20 3.16 8.74
N ALA A 50 -15.85 2.02 8.98
CA ALA A 50 -17.16 1.93 9.62
C ALA A 50 -17.10 2.13 11.16
N GLY A 51 -15.91 2.30 11.75
CA GLY A 51 -15.73 2.41 13.20
C GLY A 51 -15.91 1.08 13.96
N LYS A 52 -16.02 -0.05 13.24
CA LYS A 52 -16.13 -1.41 13.76
C LYS A 52 -14.73 -2.00 13.98
N ASN A 53 -14.00 -1.37 14.91
CA ASN A 53 -12.58 -1.61 15.11
C ASN A 53 -12.25 -3.04 15.58
N GLN A 54 -13.15 -3.70 16.33
CA GLN A 54 -12.93 -5.07 16.79
C GLN A 54 -12.99 -6.09 15.64
N GLU A 55 -13.94 -5.92 14.72
CA GLU A 55 -14.06 -6.70 13.49
C GLU A 55 -12.85 -6.45 12.60
N SER A 56 -12.45 -5.18 12.45
CA SER A 56 -11.25 -4.80 11.71
C SER A 56 -9.99 -5.50 12.22
N ILE A 57 -9.76 -5.52 13.55
CA ILE A 57 -8.64 -6.23 14.18
C ILE A 57 -8.65 -7.72 13.81
N LYS A 58 -9.81 -8.39 13.88
CA LYS A 58 -9.93 -9.81 13.54
C LYS A 58 -9.56 -10.09 12.09
N HIS A 59 -10.04 -9.25 11.16
CA HIS A 59 -9.71 -9.39 9.74
C HIS A 59 -8.22 -9.14 9.49
N PHE A 60 -7.63 -8.09 10.07
CA PHE A 60 -6.20 -7.85 9.89
C PHE A 60 -5.31 -8.94 10.53
N ALA A 61 -5.69 -9.51 11.66
CA ALA A 61 -4.99 -10.66 12.24
C ALA A 61 -5.03 -11.89 11.32
N GLN A 62 -6.15 -12.14 10.63
CA GLN A 62 -6.25 -13.19 9.62
C GLN A 62 -5.40 -12.90 8.38
N ALA A 63 -5.35 -11.65 7.92
CA ALA A 63 -4.48 -11.23 6.84
C ALA A 63 -2.99 -11.41 7.19
N GLU A 64 -2.59 -11.04 8.42
CA GLU A 64 -1.24 -11.24 8.95
C GLU A 64 -0.86 -12.73 8.95
N GLN A 65 -1.74 -13.59 9.48
CA GLN A 65 -1.50 -15.05 9.49
C GLN A 65 -1.30 -15.62 8.07
N ILE A 66 -2.13 -15.20 7.11
CA ILE A 66 -2.00 -15.65 5.71
C ILE A 66 -0.68 -15.18 5.11
N TYR A 67 -0.27 -13.94 5.39
CA TYR A 67 1.00 -13.40 4.92
C TYR A 67 2.19 -14.22 5.45
N GLU A 68 2.25 -14.49 6.75
CA GLU A 68 3.31 -15.29 7.40
C GLU A 68 3.38 -16.73 6.86
N ASP A 69 2.23 -17.36 6.66
CA ASP A 69 2.13 -18.71 6.08
C ASP A 69 2.69 -18.77 4.65
N LEU A 70 2.39 -17.75 3.83
CA LEU A 70 2.86 -17.66 2.46
C LEU A 70 4.34 -17.29 2.37
N TYR A 71 4.82 -16.46 3.29
CA TYR A 71 6.24 -16.13 3.41
C TYR A 71 7.06 -17.39 3.72
N THR A 72 6.64 -18.17 4.72
CA THR A 72 7.31 -19.42 5.14
C THR A 72 7.36 -20.45 4.01
N LYS A 73 6.26 -20.65 3.26
CA LYS A 73 6.20 -21.60 2.13
C LYS A 73 7.01 -21.18 0.90
N SER A 74 7.41 -19.91 0.80
CA SER A 74 8.06 -19.36 -0.39
C SER A 74 9.49 -19.84 -0.58
N VAL A 75 10.21 -20.10 0.53
CA VAL A 75 11.62 -20.53 0.55
C VAL A 75 11.81 -21.93 -0.03
N THR A 76 10.75 -22.76 -0.08
CA THR A 76 10.85 -24.17 -0.49
C THR A 76 10.47 -24.43 -1.96
N ASN A 77 9.86 -23.47 -2.68
CA ASN A 77 9.15 -23.74 -3.97
C ASN A 77 9.50 -22.80 -5.15
N GLU A 78 10.67 -22.16 -5.17
CA GLU A 78 11.01 -21.18 -6.24
C GLU A 78 11.04 -21.77 -7.66
N ALA A 79 11.42 -23.04 -7.83
CA ALA A 79 11.51 -23.67 -9.16
C ALA A 79 10.15 -23.82 -9.87
N ALA A 80 9.05 -24.03 -9.13
CA ALA A 80 7.70 -24.13 -9.70
C ALA A 80 7.16 -22.78 -10.22
N ALA A 81 7.63 -21.67 -9.65
CA ALA A 81 7.18 -20.32 -9.99
C ALA A 81 7.55 -19.88 -11.42
N LEU A 82 8.60 -20.45 -12.01
CA LEU A 82 9.03 -20.15 -13.38
C LEU A 82 8.07 -20.68 -14.46
N VAL A 83 7.21 -21.64 -14.11
CA VAL A 83 6.40 -22.40 -15.10
C VAL A 83 4.91 -22.00 -15.05
N THR A 84 4.41 -21.58 -13.89
CA THR A 84 2.99 -21.23 -13.67
C THR A 84 2.74 -19.72 -13.77
N ASN A 85 1.59 -19.30 -14.30
CA ASN A 85 1.15 -17.89 -14.29
C ASN A 85 1.01 -17.39 -12.85
N ASP A 86 1.44 -16.15 -12.58
CA ASP A 86 1.41 -15.54 -11.25
C ASP A 86 -0.03 -15.41 -10.69
N ASN A 87 -1.05 -15.28 -11.56
CA ASN A 87 -2.47 -15.24 -11.17
C ASN A 87 -2.99 -16.52 -10.51
N ILE A 88 -2.33 -17.68 -10.72
CA ILE A 88 -2.76 -18.97 -10.16
C ILE A 88 -2.17 -19.19 -8.75
N ARG A 89 -1.20 -18.37 -8.37
CA ARG A 89 -0.53 -18.44 -7.07
C ARG A 89 -1.34 -17.68 -6.01
N PRO A 90 -1.26 -18.10 -4.74
CA PRO A 90 -1.75 -17.27 -3.65
C PRO A 90 -1.12 -15.87 -3.72
N TYR A 91 -1.96 -14.85 -3.61
CA TYR A 91 -1.55 -13.46 -3.60
C TYR A 91 -0.63 -13.21 -2.42
N ARG A 92 0.51 -12.56 -2.70
CA ARG A 92 1.45 -12.11 -1.69
C ARG A 92 1.34 -10.61 -1.58
N ALA A 93 1.08 -10.13 -0.37
CA ALA A 93 1.00 -8.71 -0.10
C ALA A 93 2.30 -8.01 -0.49
N ARG A 94 2.15 -6.83 -1.09
CA ARG A 94 3.27 -5.92 -1.34
C ARG A 94 3.77 -5.37 -0.01
N PRO A 95 5.06 -5.01 0.10
CA PRO A 95 5.62 -4.47 1.34
C PRO A 95 4.80 -3.32 1.95
N PHE A 96 4.33 -2.38 1.14
CA PHE A 96 3.52 -1.25 1.64
C PHE A 96 2.12 -1.66 2.12
N GLU A 97 1.50 -2.71 1.56
CA GLU A 97 0.22 -3.25 2.04
C GLU A 97 0.38 -3.87 3.44
N VAL A 98 1.50 -4.57 3.66
CA VAL A 98 1.84 -5.13 4.98
C VAL A 98 2.06 -4.01 6.00
N LEU A 99 2.84 -2.97 5.66
CA LEU A 99 3.06 -1.86 6.59
C LEU A 99 1.77 -1.09 6.87
N MET A 100 0.90 -0.92 5.87
CA MET A 100 -0.40 -0.28 6.04
C MET A 100 -1.35 -1.11 6.92
N MET A 101 -1.35 -2.44 6.81
CA MET A 101 -2.09 -3.33 7.69
C MET A 101 -1.77 -3.04 9.18
N TYR A 102 -0.48 -2.91 9.51
CA TYR A 102 -0.07 -2.59 10.88
C TYR A 102 -0.47 -1.17 11.32
N GLN A 103 -0.43 -0.18 10.42
CA GLN A 103 -0.94 1.16 10.72
C GLN A 103 -2.43 1.11 11.13
N TYR A 104 -3.23 0.33 10.41
CA TYR A 104 -4.64 0.12 10.75
C TYR A 104 -4.81 -0.62 12.07
N GLN A 105 -4.08 -1.70 12.31
CA GLN A 105 -4.15 -2.43 13.58
C GLN A 105 -3.83 -1.51 14.77
N ILE A 106 -2.75 -0.73 14.71
CA ILE A 106 -2.40 0.25 15.74
C ILE A 106 -3.56 1.22 15.99
N LEU A 107 -4.11 1.83 14.93
CA LEU A 107 -5.22 2.78 15.06
C LEU A 107 -6.50 2.12 15.60
N ASN A 108 -6.78 0.87 15.24
CA ASN A 108 -7.92 0.12 15.75
C ASN A 108 -7.82 -0.14 17.25
N TYR A 109 -6.66 -0.61 17.73
CA TYR A 109 -6.42 -0.84 19.16
C TYR A 109 -6.53 0.47 19.96
N LEU A 110 -5.96 1.57 19.44
CA LEU A 110 -6.11 2.90 20.04
C LEU A 110 -7.58 3.36 20.05
N ALA A 111 -8.35 3.06 19.01
CA ALA A 111 -9.76 3.44 18.92
C ALA A 111 -10.65 2.71 19.95
N ILE A 112 -10.28 1.50 20.36
CA ILE A 112 -10.98 0.75 21.44
C ILE A 112 -10.38 1.00 22.83
N GLY A 113 -9.39 1.89 22.94
CA GLY A 113 -8.74 2.24 24.21
C GLY A 113 -7.71 1.23 24.71
N ASP A 114 -7.25 0.32 23.85
CA ASP A 114 -6.27 -0.71 24.17
C ASP A 114 -4.86 -0.26 23.73
N LEU A 115 -4.19 0.48 24.62
CA LEU A 115 -2.84 0.98 24.36
C LEU A 115 -1.80 -0.16 24.33
N ASP A 116 -1.98 -1.19 25.16
CA ASP A 116 -1.09 -2.34 25.21
C ASP A 116 -1.14 -3.14 23.89
N GLY A 117 -2.34 -3.37 23.36
CA GLY A 117 -2.55 -3.94 22.03
C GLY A 117 -1.88 -3.11 20.92
N ALA A 118 -1.99 -1.78 20.99
CA ALA A 118 -1.32 -0.89 20.04
C ALA A 118 0.22 -1.01 20.12
N LEU A 119 0.80 -1.12 21.32
CA LEU A 119 2.24 -1.34 21.50
C LEU A 119 2.72 -2.69 20.94
N VAL A 120 1.91 -3.75 21.08
CA VAL A 120 2.20 -5.06 20.47
C VAL A 120 2.30 -4.92 18.94
N GLU A 121 1.34 -4.22 18.34
CA GLU A 121 1.32 -4.01 16.88
C GLU A 121 2.44 -3.08 16.41
N VAL A 122 2.85 -2.08 17.21
CA VAL A 122 4.06 -1.28 16.94
C VAL A 122 5.30 -2.17 16.85
N ARG A 123 5.46 -3.11 17.78
CA ARG A 123 6.61 -4.04 17.80
C ARG A 123 6.58 -5.00 16.62
N ARG A 124 5.40 -5.54 16.27
CA ARG A 124 5.21 -6.38 15.08
C ARG A 124 5.51 -5.65 13.79
N ALA A 125 5.02 -4.41 13.66
CA ALA A 125 5.29 -3.55 12.52
C ALA A 125 6.79 -3.29 12.33
N GLN A 126 7.54 -3.12 13.43
CA GLN A 126 8.99 -2.99 13.38
C GLN A 126 9.67 -4.25 12.85
N ILE A 127 9.29 -5.43 13.35
CA ILE A 127 9.83 -6.72 12.88
C ILE A 127 9.55 -6.91 11.38
N ALA A 128 8.31 -6.64 10.95
CA ALA A 128 7.91 -6.74 9.56
C ALA A 128 8.70 -5.77 8.66
N SER A 129 8.86 -4.51 9.10
CA SER A 129 9.65 -3.51 8.36
C SER A 129 11.12 -3.94 8.22
N GLU A 130 11.73 -4.43 9.30
CA GLU A 130 13.11 -4.96 9.28
C GLU A 130 13.25 -6.12 8.28
N ALA A 131 12.30 -7.07 8.28
CA ALA A 131 12.30 -8.21 7.37
C ALA A 131 12.09 -7.83 5.89
N LEU A 132 11.30 -6.80 5.61
CA LEU A 132 10.98 -6.35 4.26
C LEU A 132 12.11 -5.54 3.62
N TYR A 133 12.79 -4.70 4.41
CA TYR A 133 13.55 -3.59 3.86
C TYR A 133 15.03 -3.51 4.26
N GLN A 134 15.47 -4.20 5.31
CA GLN A 134 16.89 -4.19 5.73
C GLN A 134 17.75 -5.22 4.97
N LYS A 135 17.55 -5.37 3.65
CA LYS A 135 18.53 -6.06 2.78
C LYS A 135 19.76 -5.19 2.51
N ASP A 136 19.60 -3.87 2.58
CA ASP A 136 20.65 -2.87 2.45
C ASP A 136 20.85 -2.20 3.82
N LYS A 137 22.04 -2.34 4.40
CA LYS A 137 22.35 -1.80 5.75
C LYS A 137 22.54 -0.28 5.76
N GLU A 138 22.66 0.36 4.60
CA GLU A 138 22.91 1.80 4.49
C GLU A 138 21.63 2.65 4.40
N LYS A 139 20.47 2.02 4.22
CA LYS A 139 19.17 2.71 4.14
C LYS A 139 18.24 2.26 5.27
N VAL A 140 17.45 3.20 5.79
CA VAL A 140 16.36 2.90 6.70
C VAL A 140 15.23 2.19 5.95
N ASN A 141 14.97 2.56 4.68
CA ASN A 141 13.98 1.93 3.78
C ASN A 141 12.65 1.64 4.50
N ASP A 142 11.99 2.66 5.05
CA ASP A 142 10.86 2.45 5.95
C ASP A 142 9.70 3.38 5.66
N ASN A 143 8.58 3.21 6.35
CA ASN A 143 7.40 4.06 6.21
C ASN A 143 7.41 5.18 7.28
N GLY A 144 7.60 6.42 6.82
CA GLY A 144 7.69 7.60 7.71
C GLY A 144 6.47 7.80 8.59
N TRP A 145 5.26 7.60 8.05
CA TRP A 145 4.03 7.68 8.83
C TRP A 145 3.94 6.58 9.88
N LEU A 146 4.21 5.32 9.54
CA LEU A 146 4.21 4.21 10.50
C LEU A 146 5.18 4.47 11.65
N ARG A 147 6.40 4.92 11.37
CA ARG A 147 7.38 5.27 12.42
C ARG A 147 6.93 6.44 13.29
N TYR A 148 6.32 7.47 12.69
CA TYR A 148 5.77 8.61 13.42
C TYR A 148 4.58 8.18 14.30
N LEU A 149 3.70 7.31 13.80
CA LEU A 149 2.60 6.73 14.56
C LEU A 149 3.12 5.87 15.72
N SER A 150 4.15 5.05 15.50
CA SER A 150 4.82 4.29 16.57
C SER A 150 5.37 5.21 17.66
N ALA A 151 6.00 6.33 17.28
CA ALA A 151 6.50 7.31 18.24
C ALA A 151 5.37 7.94 19.07
N ILE A 152 4.23 8.24 18.45
CA ILE A 152 3.02 8.71 19.16
C ILE A 152 2.54 7.66 20.17
N VAL A 153 2.53 6.37 19.81
CA VAL A 153 2.10 5.29 20.72
C VAL A 153 3.05 5.15 21.92
N TYR A 154 4.36 5.18 21.70
CA TYR A 154 5.34 5.18 22.81
C TYR A 154 5.17 6.40 23.72
N ASP A 155 4.96 7.58 23.13
CA ASP A 155 4.69 8.84 23.83
C ASP A 155 3.32 8.83 24.55
N MET A 156 2.35 8.02 24.11
CA MET A 156 1.10 7.74 24.84
C MET A 156 1.32 6.80 26.02
N ALA A 157 2.26 5.85 25.90
CA ALA A 157 2.63 4.90 26.94
C ALA A 157 3.56 5.49 28.02
N GLY A 158 4.09 6.70 27.79
CA GLY A 158 5.11 7.31 28.65
C GLY A 158 6.51 6.72 28.46
N GLU A 159 6.72 5.93 27.39
CA GLU A 159 8.02 5.39 26.99
C GLU A 159 8.80 6.46 26.20
N GLU A 160 9.20 7.55 26.87
CA GLU A 160 9.77 8.75 26.22
C GLU A 160 11.08 8.47 25.44
N ASP A 161 11.93 7.57 25.92
CA ASP A 161 13.17 7.17 25.23
C ASP A 161 12.87 6.43 23.93
N ASP A 162 11.94 5.47 23.96
CA ASP A 162 11.51 4.72 22.78
C ASP A 162 10.77 5.62 21.79
N ALA A 163 9.98 6.57 22.28
CA ALA A 163 9.35 7.60 21.46
C ALA A 163 10.41 8.44 20.73
N ALA A 164 11.46 8.91 21.42
CA ALA A 164 12.54 9.67 20.79
C ALA A 164 13.29 8.85 19.72
N ILE A 165 13.56 7.56 19.97
CA ILE A 165 14.14 6.65 18.96
C ILE A 165 13.22 6.52 17.75
N ALA A 166 11.92 6.31 17.97
CA ALA A 166 10.94 6.17 16.90
C ALA A 166 10.78 7.47 16.10
N TYR A 167 10.83 8.64 16.75
CA TYR A 167 10.84 9.95 16.08
C TYR A 167 12.08 10.15 15.21
N LEU A 168 13.27 9.76 15.69
CA LEU A 168 14.47 9.81 14.86
C LEU A 168 14.37 8.88 13.64
N LYS A 169 13.83 7.66 13.82
CA LYS A 169 13.58 6.73 12.71
C LYS A 169 12.56 7.28 11.72
N ALA A 170 11.50 7.93 12.20
CA ALA A 170 10.52 8.62 11.37
C ALA A 170 11.18 9.70 10.52
N ALA A 171 12.07 10.50 11.12
CA ALA A 171 12.78 11.55 10.40
C ALA A 171 13.59 10.98 9.22
N LYS A 172 14.39 9.95 9.49
CA LYS A 172 15.19 9.28 8.45
C LYS A 172 14.32 8.67 7.36
N ALA A 173 13.21 8.03 7.73
CA ALA A 173 12.26 7.45 6.78
C ALA A 173 11.62 8.51 5.87
N PHE A 174 11.31 9.71 6.39
CA PHE A 174 10.83 10.82 5.56
C PHE A 174 11.93 11.43 4.65
N GLU A 175 13.19 11.43 5.08
CA GLU A 175 14.31 11.94 4.24
C GLU A 175 14.72 10.98 3.11
N GLU A 176 14.44 9.70 3.28
CA GLU A 176 14.69 8.64 2.27
C GLU A 176 13.45 8.32 1.42
N GLY A 177 12.25 8.59 1.95
CA GLY A 177 10.97 8.25 1.33
C GLY A 177 10.47 9.26 0.29
N ASN A 178 9.31 8.95 -0.30
CA ASN A 178 8.71 9.77 -1.36
C ASN A 178 7.81 10.89 -0.86
N VAL A 179 7.59 10.99 0.45
CA VAL A 179 6.79 12.04 1.08
C VAL A 179 7.74 13.02 1.75
N LYS A 180 7.68 14.29 1.34
CA LYS A 180 8.45 15.36 1.99
C LYS A 180 8.08 15.43 3.46
N MET A 181 9.09 15.52 4.34
CA MET A 181 8.92 15.74 5.78
C MET A 181 7.90 16.86 6.05
N PRO A 182 6.78 16.55 6.72
CA PRO A 182 5.80 17.56 7.12
C PRO A 182 6.38 18.49 8.18
N LYS A 183 6.00 19.77 8.16
CA LYS A 183 6.54 20.77 9.10
C LYS A 183 6.14 20.45 10.53
N GLU A 184 4.89 20.06 10.74
CA GLU A 184 4.36 19.70 12.04
C GLU A 184 5.06 18.44 12.56
N VAL A 185 5.22 17.41 11.71
CA VAL A 185 5.97 16.19 12.08
C VAL A 185 7.39 16.54 12.52
N TRP A 186 8.08 17.40 11.75
CA TRP A 186 9.43 17.85 12.06
C TRP A 186 9.50 18.61 13.39
N GLU A 187 8.48 19.41 13.70
CA GLU A 187 8.36 20.12 14.95
C GLU A 187 8.30 19.18 16.18
N TYR A 188 7.48 18.14 16.11
CA TYR A 188 7.38 17.13 17.18
C TYR A 188 8.66 16.31 17.32
N ILE A 189 9.34 15.99 16.22
CA ILE A 189 10.64 15.30 16.25
C ILE A 189 11.70 16.15 16.94
N ASN A 190 11.81 17.45 16.59
CA ASN A 190 12.77 18.36 17.20
C ASN A 190 12.52 18.53 18.70
N GLU A 191 11.26 18.71 19.10
CA GLU A 191 10.88 18.84 20.51
C GLU A 191 11.24 17.58 21.30
N SER A 192 10.88 16.40 20.78
CA SER A 192 11.18 15.13 21.46
C SER A 192 12.68 14.92 21.60
N LEU A 193 13.46 15.07 20.53
CA LEU A 193 14.91 14.82 20.57
C LEU A 193 15.63 15.84 21.47
N THR A 194 15.23 17.11 21.43
CA THR A 194 15.86 18.13 22.28
C THR A 194 15.59 17.87 23.76
N LYS A 195 14.36 17.49 24.12
CA LYS A 195 13.99 17.24 25.53
C LYS A 195 14.57 15.96 26.10
N MET A 196 14.83 14.97 25.26
CA MET A 196 15.44 13.70 25.67
C MET A 196 16.97 13.73 25.63
N ASP A 197 17.59 14.91 25.57
CA ASP A 197 19.06 15.09 25.50
C ASP A 197 19.69 14.42 24.26
N ARG A 198 18.96 14.46 23.14
CA ARG A 198 19.33 13.88 21.84
C ARG A 198 19.37 14.92 20.73
N ALA A 199 19.58 16.19 21.06
CA ALA A 199 19.67 17.26 20.07
C ALA A 199 20.81 17.04 19.05
N ASP A 200 21.87 16.31 19.44
CA ASP A 200 22.95 15.94 18.53
C ASP A 200 22.52 14.98 17.41
N ASP A 201 21.49 14.15 17.63
CA ASP A 201 20.94 13.26 16.59
C ASP A 201 20.36 14.08 15.42
N LEU A 202 19.89 15.31 15.67
CA LEU A 202 19.38 16.21 14.62
C LEU A 202 20.48 16.62 13.63
N LYS A 203 21.76 16.66 14.05
CA LYS A 203 22.90 16.98 13.17
C LYS A 203 23.18 15.87 12.14
N SER A 204 22.67 14.66 12.39
CA SER A 204 22.80 13.53 11.46
C SER A 204 21.76 13.54 10.34
N LEU A 205 20.75 14.42 10.44
CA LEU A 205 19.66 14.54 9.48
C LEU A 205 19.99 15.61 8.43
N LYS A 206 19.44 15.46 7.22
CA LYS A 206 19.61 16.43 6.12
C LYS A 206 18.84 17.72 6.37
N THR A 207 17.75 17.64 7.12
CA THR A 207 16.88 18.77 7.44
C THR A 207 17.43 19.54 8.64
N GLU A 208 17.56 20.86 8.50
CA GLU A 208 18.07 21.72 9.57
C GLU A 208 17.18 21.67 10.82
N ALA A 209 17.84 21.62 11.99
CA ALA A 209 17.18 21.65 13.29
C ALA A 209 16.40 22.96 13.50
N LEU A 210 15.25 22.88 14.14
CA LEU A 210 14.41 24.03 14.45
C LEU A 210 14.87 24.71 15.74
N THR A 211 14.87 26.04 15.75
CA THR A 211 15.14 26.84 16.96
C THR A 211 13.92 27.02 17.85
N SER A 212 12.71 26.75 17.32
CA SER A 212 11.45 26.88 18.04
C SER A 212 10.42 25.86 17.54
N THR A 213 9.68 25.30 18.50
CA THR A 213 8.69 24.22 18.32
C THR A 213 7.39 24.56 19.07
N PRO A 214 6.72 25.70 18.78
CA PRO A 214 5.62 26.21 19.59
C PRO A 214 4.43 25.24 19.76
N LYS A 215 4.02 24.55 18.70
CA LYS A 215 2.93 23.57 18.69
C LYS A 215 3.31 22.30 19.45
N ALA A 216 4.51 21.76 19.24
CA ALA A 216 4.98 20.59 19.98
C ALA A 216 5.26 20.90 21.46
N THR A 217 5.81 22.08 21.76
CA THR A 217 5.97 22.60 23.12
C THR A 217 4.61 22.75 23.81
N ALA A 218 3.60 23.27 23.11
CA ALA A 218 2.24 23.40 23.64
C ALA A 218 1.60 22.03 23.91
N ALA A 219 1.78 21.04 23.02
CA ALA A 219 1.32 19.66 23.23
C ALA A 219 1.95 19.06 24.49
N ARG A 220 3.27 19.17 24.64
CA ARG A 220 3.99 18.65 25.81
C ARG A 220 3.58 19.35 27.11
N THR A 221 3.44 20.68 27.07
CA THR A 221 3.08 21.49 28.25
C THR A 221 1.65 21.21 28.71
N LYS A 222 0.71 21.12 27.78
CA LYS A 222 -0.69 20.77 28.09
C LYS A 222 -0.79 19.32 28.53
N GLY A 223 -0.09 18.41 27.86
CA GLY A 223 -0.12 16.97 28.08
C GLY A 223 -1.33 16.27 27.46
N GLN A 224 -2.26 17.01 26.86
CA GLN A 224 -3.42 16.44 26.16
C GLN A 224 -3.63 17.08 24.79
N GLU A 225 -4.10 16.26 23.85
CA GLU A 225 -4.24 16.64 22.45
C GLU A 225 -5.32 15.81 21.75
N ILE A 226 -5.87 16.37 20.68
CA ILE A 226 -6.68 15.65 19.69
C ILE A 226 -5.80 15.44 18.46
N ILE A 227 -5.63 14.18 18.06
CA ILE A 227 -4.86 13.81 16.87
C ILE A 227 -5.86 13.43 15.78
N VAL A 228 -5.86 14.17 14.69
CA VAL A 228 -6.74 13.91 13.55
C VAL A 228 -5.95 13.19 12.46
N VAL A 229 -6.48 12.05 12.01
CA VAL A 229 -5.96 11.27 10.87
C VAL A 229 -7.03 11.26 9.79
N GLY A 230 -6.75 11.92 8.66
CA GLY A 230 -7.62 12.00 7.51
C GLY A 230 -7.15 11.11 6.36
N TYR A 231 -7.99 10.16 5.94
CA TYR A 231 -7.77 9.35 4.76
C TYR A 231 -8.43 9.98 3.54
N ALA A 232 -7.63 10.45 2.59
CA ALA A 232 -8.09 11.18 1.42
C ALA A 232 -7.93 10.37 0.14
N GLY A 233 -9.07 10.16 -0.52
CA GLY A 233 -9.20 9.58 -1.84
C GLY A 233 -8.86 8.10 -1.89
N HIS A 234 -9.10 7.49 -3.05
CA HIS A 234 -8.89 6.07 -3.27
C HIS A 234 -7.50 5.81 -3.87
N SER A 235 -6.76 4.83 -3.35
CA SER A 235 -5.46 4.44 -3.93
C SER A 235 -5.60 4.03 -5.40
N PRO A 236 -4.52 4.08 -6.19
CA PRO A 236 -4.56 3.54 -7.56
C PRO A 236 -4.87 2.05 -7.57
N ILE A 237 -5.38 1.59 -8.71
CA ILE A 237 -5.54 0.16 -9.02
C ILE A 237 -4.52 -0.23 -10.09
N LEU A 238 -4.43 -1.53 -10.39
CA LEU A 238 -3.60 -2.02 -11.48
C LEU A 238 -4.43 -2.29 -12.74
N GLY A 239 -3.88 -1.89 -13.88
CA GLY A 239 -4.33 -2.24 -15.23
C GLY A 239 -3.29 -3.08 -15.96
N GLU A 240 -3.60 -3.45 -17.21
CA GLU A 240 -2.71 -4.23 -18.05
C GLU A 240 -2.07 -3.36 -19.14
N MET A 241 -0.74 -3.32 -19.14
CA MET A 241 0.03 -2.86 -20.29
C MET A 241 0.42 -4.07 -21.13
N TYR A 242 -0.15 -4.20 -22.33
CA TYR A 242 0.21 -5.25 -23.27
C TYR A 242 1.45 -4.87 -24.08
N LEU A 243 2.46 -5.74 -24.05
CA LEU A 243 3.68 -5.63 -24.84
C LEU A 243 3.74 -6.77 -25.86
N SER A 244 4.25 -6.47 -27.05
CA SER A 244 4.54 -7.50 -28.05
C SER A 244 5.75 -7.13 -28.90
N GLY A 245 6.39 -8.13 -29.49
CA GLY A 245 7.48 -7.89 -30.42
C GLY A 245 8.36 -9.10 -30.65
N THR A 246 9.67 -8.87 -30.81
CA THR A 246 10.65 -9.91 -31.14
C THR A 246 11.66 -10.10 -30.03
N TYR A 247 11.99 -11.35 -29.74
CA TYR A 247 12.97 -11.77 -28.73
C TYR A 247 14.05 -12.62 -29.39
N VAL A 248 15.32 -12.32 -29.10
CA VAL A 248 16.47 -13.14 -29.47
C VAL A 248 17.31 -13.39 -28.22
N SER A 249 17.41 -14.66 -27.80
CA SER A 249 18.01 -15.05 -26.51
C SER A 249 19.43 -14.53 -26.32
N GLY A 250 19.70 -13.92 -25.16
CA GLY A 250 21.02 -13.41 -24.79
C GLY A 250 21.49 -12.18 -25.60
N THR A 251 20.61 -11.58 -26.40
CA THR A 251 20.92 -10.40 -27.19
C THR A 251 19.92 -9.29 -26.90
N ALA A 252 18.90 -9.14 -27.73
CA ALA A 252 17.94 -8.04 -27.65
C ALA A 252 16.50 -8.53 -27.79
N MET A 253 15.60 -7.75 -27.19
CA MET A 253 14.18 -7.82 -27.40
C MET A 253 13.68 -6.46 -27.86
N ASN A 254 12.99 -6.42 -28.99
CA ASN A 254 12.30 -5.23 -29.47
C ASN A 254 10.83 -5.34 -29.06
N LEU A 255 10.38 -4.41 -28.21
CA LEU A 255 9.03 -4.40 -27.67
C LEU A 255 8.27 -3.18 -28.13
N THR A 256 7.00 -3.40 -28.40
CA THR A 256 6.02 -2.37 -28.73
C THR A 256 4.87 -2.47 -27.74
N TYR A 257 4.43 -1.32 -27.24
CA TYR A 257 3.20 -1.20 -26.45
C TYR A 257 2.41 0.03 -26.92
N LYS A 258 1.11 0.02 -26.61
CA LYS A 258 0.23 1.16 -26.84
C LYS A 258 -0.03 1.82 -25.50
N ASP A 259 0.31 3.09 -25.37
CA ASP A 259 0.05 3.88 -24.18
C ASP A 259 -1.47 4.01 -23.97
N GLY A 260 -1.96 3.57 -22.81
CA GLY A 260 -3.39 3.58 -22.49
C GLY A 260 -3.99 4.98 -22.32
N LYS A 261 -3.18 5.99 -21.96
CA LYS A 261 -3.62 7.38 -21.75
C LYS A 261 -3.60 8.19 -23.05
N THR A 262 -2.56 8.04 -23.86
CA THR A 262 -2.33 8.86 -25.07
C THR A 262 -2.68 8.14 -26.37
N GLY A 263 -2.83 6.81 -26.34
CA GLY A 263 -3.03 5.97 -27.51
C GLY A 263 -1.80 5.82 -28.40
N LYS A 264 -0.68 6.45 -28.04
CA LYS A 264 0.57 6.43 -28.81
C LYS A 264 1.21 5.05 -28.76
N ILE A 265 1.67 4.59 -29.92
CA ILE A 265 2.47 3.37 -30.01
C ILE A 265 3.92 3.73 -29.71
N ASN A 266 4.49 3.08 -28.70
CA ASN A 266 5.88 3.26 -28.30
C ASN A 266 6.64 1.96 -28.57
N THR A 267 7.85 2.08 -29.11
CA THR A 267 8.74 0.95 -29.36
C THR A 267 10.08 1.20 -28.68
N PHE A 268 10.63 0.18 -28.03
CA PHE A 268 11.90 0.25 -27.33
C PHE A 268 12.61 -1.10 -27.37
N THR A 269 13.94 -1.07 -27.17
CA THR A 269 14.78 -2.27 -27.19
C THR A 269 15.42 -2.46 -25.83
N VAL A 270 15.33 -3.68 -25.29
CA VAL A 270 15.96 -4.07 -24.02
C VAL A 270 16.79 -5.33 -24.20
N PHE A 271 17.68 -5.61 -23.24
CA PHE A 271 18.40 -6.88 -23.19
C PHE A 271 17.44 -8.06 -23.01
N ALA A 272 17.62 -9.09 -23.82
CA ALA A 272 16.83 -10.31 -23.75
C ALA A 272 17.52 -11.33 -22.81
N PRO A 273 16.89 -11.74 -21.69
CA PRO A 273 17.49 -12.72 -20.79
C PRO A 273 17.72 -14.05 -21.53
N PRO A 274 18.82 -14.78 -21.28
CA PRO A 274 19.07 -16.06 -21.93
C PRO A 274 18.05 -17.10 -21.47
N VAL A 275 17.46 -17.85 -22.41
CA VAL A 275 16.50 -18.92 -22.13
C VAL A 275 17.01 -20.26 -22.69
N ALA A 276 17.03 -21.28 -21.83
CA ALA A 276 17.51 -22.61 -22.21
C ALA A 276 16.67 -23.18 -23.37
N GLY A 277 17.37 -23.71 -24.39
CA GLY A 277 16.73 -24.28 -25.58
C GLY A 277 16.26 -23.26 -26.62
N ALA A 278 16.43 -21.95 -26.40
CA ALA A 278 16.10 -20.90 -27.37
C ALA A 278 17.13 -20.84 -28.53
N GLY A 279 18.41 -21.02 -28.22
CA GLY A 279 19.51 -20.87 -29.19
C GLY A 279 19.59 -19.45 -29.76
N SER A 280 19.95 -19.31 -31.03
CA SER A 280 19.98 -18.04 -31.77
C SER A 280 18.67 -17.72 -32.52
N ASN A 281 17.59 -18.46 -32.25
CA ASN A 281 16.32 -18.27 -32.93
C ASN A 281 15.62 -16.97 -32.49
N THR A 282 14.87 -16.39 -33.41
CA THR A 282 13.96 -15.27 -33.12
C THR A 282 12.58 -15.81 -32.75
N PHE A 283 12.01 -15.27 -31.67
CA PHE A 283 10.68 -15.60 -31.20
C PHE A 283 9.79 -14.35 -31.21
N HIS A 284 8.54 -14.53 -31.62
CA HIS A 284 7.51 -13.52 -31.33
C HIS A 284 7.05 -13.72 -29.89
N VAL A 285 7.03 -12.63 -29.13
CA VAL A 285 6.58 -12.60 -27.75
C VAL A 285 5.44 -11.61 -27.60
N GLY A 286 4.47 -11.96 -26.77
CA GLY A 286 3.36 -11.10 -26.37
C GLY A 286 3.00 -11.42 -24.92
N PHE A 287 2.90 -10.40 -24.08
CA PHE A 287 2.61 -10.54 -22.65
C PHE A 287 2.09 -9.23 -22.06
N ALA A 288 1.31 -9.32 -20.99
CA ALA A 288 0.91 -8.16 -20.20
C ALA A 288 1.83 -7.98 -18.99
N LEU A 289 2.11 -6.72 -18.65
CA LEU A 289 2.68 -6.31 -17.36
C LEU A 289 1.68 -5.43 -16.62
N PRO A 290 1.69 -5.44 -15.28
CA PRO A 290 0.85 -4.53 -14.51
C PRO A 290 1.29 -3.08 -14.77
N GLU A 291 0.32 -2.20 -14.98
CA GLU A 291 0.50 -0.76 -15.03
C GLU A 291 -0.36 -0.06 -13.97
N LYS A 292 0.15 1.04 -13.41
CA LYS A 292 -0.58 1.84 -12.44
C LYS A 292 -1.73 2.58 -13.12
N LYS A 293 -2.95 2.42 -12.61
CA LYS A 293 -4.14 3.14 -13.06
C LYS A 293 -4.66 4.03 -11.93
N GLU A 294 -4.44 5.32 -12.10
CA GLU A 294 -4.94 6.36 -11.21
C GLU A 294 -6.46 6.46 -11.29
N LEU A 295 -7.08 6.68 -10.14
CA LEU A 295 -8.51 6.93 -10.01
C LEU A 295 -8.74 8.42 -9.74
N PRO A 296 -9.86 9.02 -10.22
CA PRO A 296 -10.21 10.38 -9.88
C PRO A 296 -10.28 10.56 -8.36
N GLN A 297 -9.61 11.59 -7.85
CA GLN A 297 -9.57 11.89 -6.42
C GLN A 297 -10.57 13.02 -6.13
N ARG A 298 -11.62 12.75 -5.35
CA ARG A 298 -12.53 13.81 -4.91
C ARG A 298 -11.91 14.59 -3.76
N THR A 299 -11.39 13.87 -2.77
CA THR A 299 -10.75 14.46 -1.58
C THR A 299 -9.25 14.55 -1.78
N SER A 300 -8.70 15.74 -1.58
CA SER A 300 -7.26 16.02 -1.69
C SER A 300 -6.65 16.50 -0.38
N MET A 301 -7.44 17.08 0.51
CA MET A 301 -6.98 17.60 1.80
C MET A 301 -8.13 17.70 2.80
N PHE A 302 -7.81 18.03 4.04
CA PHE A 302 -8.78 18.24 5.10
C PHE A 302 -8.61 19.62 5.75
N SER A 303 -9.65 20.06 6.45
CA SER A 303 -9.58 21.19 7.37
C SER A 303 -10.31 20.84 8.66
N VAL A 304 -9.65 21.05 9.80
CA VAL A 304 -10.22 20.81 11.12
C VAL A 304 -10.65 22.14 11.71
N ASN A 305 -11.91 22.22 12.13
CA ASN A 305 -12.44 23.31 12.92
C ASN A 305 -12.66 22.81 14.36
N LEU A 306 -11.96 23.41 15.32
CA LEU A 306 -12.09 23.13 16.74
C LEU A 306 -12.77 24.31 17.45
N ASP A 307 -13.82 24.01 18.22
CA ASP A 307 -14.53 24.97 19.09
C ASP A 307 -14.98 26.23 18.36
N GLY A 308 -15.24 26.12 17.04
CA GLY A 308 -15.67 27.21 16.17
C GLY A 308 -14.66 28.32 15.93
N THR A 309 -13.44 28.22 16.47
CA THR A 309 -12.47 29.33 16.53
C THR A 309 -11.12 28.98 15.93
N MET A 310 -10.71 27.71 15.99
CA MET A 310 -9.41 27.29 15.50
C MET A 310 -9.56 26.46 14.23
N ARG A 311 -8.93 26.92 13.14
CA ARG A 311 -8.86 26.19 11.87
C ARG A 311 -7.45 25.70 11.62
N VAL A 312 -7.29 24.38 11.50
CA VAL A 312 -5.99 23.71 11.25
C VAL A 312 -6.09 22.88 9.99
N SER A 313 -5.02 22.84 9.20
CA SER A 313 -4.92 21.99 8.01
C SER A 313 -3.98 20.82 8.31
N PRO A 314 -4.47 19.56 8.31
CA PRO A 314 -3.62 18.39 8.40
C PRO A 314 -2.61 18.31 7.27
N GLU A 315 -1.40 17.87 7.58
CA GLU A 315 -0.32 17.71 6.61
C GLU A 315 -0.21 16.26 6.11
N LYS A 316 0.14 16.09 4.85
CA LYS A 316 0.27 14.77 4.23
C LYS A 316 1.47 14.00 4.80
N VAL A 317 1.22 12.85 5.41
CA VAL A 317 2.24 11.96 5.99
C VAL A 317 2.48 10.68 5.18
N ALA A 318 1.56 10.33 4.27
CA ALA A 318 1.72 9.16 3.38
C ALA A 318 1.13 9.44 1.98
N ASN A 319 1.70 8.79 0.97
CA ASN A 319 1.23 8.84 -0.42
C ASN A 319 1.37 7.46 -1.08
N ILE A 320 0.25 6.75 -1.15
CA ILE A 320 0.20 5.34 -1.58
C ILE A 320 0.43 5.24 -3.09
N ASP A 321 0.09 6.27 -3.85
CA ASP A 321 0.42 6.35 -5.28
C ASP A 321 1.93 6.24 -5.52
N SER A 322 2.72 6.98 -4.75
CA SER A 322 4.19 6.95 -4.84
C SER A 322 4.78 5.64 -4.30
N GLU A 323 4.19 5.06 -3.25
CA GLU A 323 4.61 3.76 -2.72
C GLU A 323 4.40 2.63 -3.75
N LEU A 324 3.25 2.62 -4.42
CA LEU A 324 2.96 1.67 -5.49
C LEU A 324 3.91 1.88 -6.69
N GLU A 325 4.16 3.12 -7.12
CA GLU A 325 5.11 3.39 -8.20
C GLU A 325 6.51 2.85 -7.89
N GLN A 326 6.98 3.05 -6.66
CA GLN A 326 8.30 2.56 -6.24
C GLN A 326 8.32 1.03 -6.20
N ASN A 327 7.33 0.40 -5.56
CA ASN A 327 7.24 -1.06 -5.53
C ASN A 327 7.18 -1.67 -6.93
N MET A 328 6.42 -1.06 -7.85
CA MET A 328 6.38 -1.51 -9.24
C MET A 328 7.74 -1.36 -9.92
N LYS A 329 8.49 -0.27 -9.71
CA LYS A 329 9.84 -0.13 -10.26
C LYS A 329 10.78 -1.24 -9.77
N ASP A 330 10.68 -1.59 -8.49
CA ASP A 330 11.52 -2.61 -7.87
C ASP A 330 11.13 -4.03 -8.32
N GLU A 331 9.84 -4.33 -8.44
CA GLU A 331 9.33 -5.66 -8.80
C GLU A 331 9.29 -5.92 -10.32
N ASN A 332 9.06 -4.88 -11.14
CA ASN A 332 8.80 -5.05 -12.58
C ASN A 332 9.98 -5.71 -13.31
N ALA A 333 11.23 -5.46 -12.92
CA ALA A 333 12.38 -6.12 -13.55
C ALA A 333 12.35 -7.64 -13.35
N THR A 334 12.11 -8.08 -12.11
CA THR A 334 12.04 -9.51 -11.76
C THR A 334 10.81 -10.17 -12.39
N THR A 335 9.65 -9.51 -12.32
CA THR A 335 8.40 -9.99 -12.93
C THR A 335 8.52 -10.09 -14.44
N ALA A 336 9.07 -9.07 -15.11
CA ALA A 336 9.28 -9.08 -16.55
C ALA A 336 10.20 -10.22 -16.97
N VAL A 337 11.34 -10.43 -16.29
CA VAL A 337 12.26 -11.55 -16.60
C VAL A 337 11.53 -12.89 -16.50
N ARG A 338 10.79 -13.14 -15.40
CA ARG A 338 10.04 -14.39 -15.21
C ARG A 338 8.99 -14.60 -16.31
N THR A 339 8.19 -13.58 -16.61
CA THR A 339 7.14 -13.64 -17.63
C THR A 339 7.74 -13.88 -19.01
N ILE A 340 8.81 -13.16 -19.37
CA ILE A 340 9.51 -13.33 -20.64
C ILE A 340 10.04 -14.76 -20.78
N THR A 341 10.73 -15.28 -19.76
CA THR A 341 11.25 -16.65 -19.77
C THR A 341 10.13 -17.68 -19.96
N ARG A 342 9.00 -17.50 -19.25
CA ARG A 342 7.82 -18.38 -19.37
C ARG A 342 7.22 -18.36 -20.77
N VAL A 343 7.04 -17.17 -21.35
CA VAL A 343 6.54 -16.98 -22.73
C VAL A 343 7.46 -17.67 -23.73
N VAL A 344 8.77 -17.46 -23.64
CA VAL A 344 9.74 -18.04 -24.56
C VAL A 344 9.77 -19.57 -24.46
N LEU A 345 9.81 -20.13 -23.24
CA LEU A 345 9.78 -21.58 -23.04
C LEU A 345 8.51 -22.21 -23.62
N ARG A 346 7.36 -21.57 -23.42
CA ARG A 346 6.08 -22.01 -24.02
C ARG A 346 6.12 -21.96 -25.54
N THR A 347 6.68 -20.90 -26.13
CA THR A 347 6.83 -20.77 -27.58
C THR A 347 7.77 -21.84 -28.15
N ILE A 348 8.89 -22.14 -27.48
CA ILE A 348 9.79 -23.24 -27.86
C ILE A 348 9.07 -24.58 -27.83
N ALA A 349 8.31 -24.87 -26.75
CA ALA A 349 7.55 -26.11 -26.62
C ALA A 349 6.50 -26.24 -27.74
N ALA A 350 5.76 -25.16 -28.03
CA ALA A 350 4.79 -25.13 -29.13
C ALA A 350 5.45 -25.35 -30.50
N GLN A 351 6.61 -24.75 -30.75
CA GLN A 351 7.38 -24.96 -31.99
C GLN A 351 7.88 -26.40 -32.13
N LYS A 352 8.38 -27.01 -31.03
CA LYS A 352 8.80 -28.43 -31.03
C LYS A 352 7.61 -29.36 -31.27
N ALA A 353 6.45 -29.11 -30.64
CA ALA A 353 5.23 -29.88 -30.85
C ALA A 353 4.73 -29.79 -32.31
N LYS A 354 4.81 -28.61 -32.94
CA LYS A 354 4.52 -28.39 -34.37
C LYS A 354 5.50 -29.11 -35.31
N LYS A 355 6.75 -29.36 -34.88
CA LYS A 355 7.74 -30.13 -35.66
C LYS A 355 7.59 -31.64 -35.48
N ALA A 356 7.05 -32.09 -34.35
CA ALA A 356 6.85 -33.50 -34.02
C ALA A 356 5.52 -34.08 -34.55
N THR A 357 4.74 -33.31 -35.33
CA THR A 357 3.35 -33.65 -35.72
C THR A 357 3.26 -34.65 -36.88
N ASN A 358 3.95 -35.80 -36.77
CA ASN A 358 3.83 -36.95 -37.67
C ASN A 358 3.59 -38.30 -36.96
N THR A 359 3.28 -38.31 -35.66
CA THR A 359 2.95 -39.56 -34.94
C THR A 359 1.70 -39.36 -34.09
N GLY A 360 0.63 -40.05 -34.47
CA GLY A 360 -0.66 -40.02 -33.77
C GLY A 360 -0.55 -40.63 -32.37
N ASN A 361 -0.89 -39.86 -31.34
CA ASN A 361 -1.29 -40.34 -30.01
C ASN A 361 -2.00 -39.23 -29.22
N GLY A 362 -3.05 -39.59 -28.48
CA GLY A 362 -4.10 -38.70 -27.95
C GLY A 362 -3.72 -37.59 -26.96
N ILE A 363 -2.46 -37.50 -26.50
CA ILE A 363 -1.96 -36.30 -25.80
C ILE A 363 -1.79 -35.10 -26.76
N PHE A 364 -1.65 -35.35 -28.06
CA PHE A 364 -1.49 -34.31 -29.08
C PHE A 364 -2.80 -33.60 -29.47
N ASP A 365 -3.98 -34.19 -29.21
CA ASP A 365 -5.27 -33.50 -29.43
C ASP A 365 -5.56 -32.44 -28.36
N LEU A 366 -4.99 -32.58 -27.16
CA LEU A 366 -5.03 -31.55 -26.12
C LEU A 366 -4.28 -30.28 -26.55
N VAL A 367 -3.23 -30.42 -27.38
CA VAL A 367 -2.40 -29.31 -27.88
C VAL A 367 -2.97 -28.70 -29.16
N LYS A 368 -3.67 -29.48 -30.00
CA LYS A 368 -4.34 -28.97 -31.20
C LYS A 368 -5.47 -27.99 -30.90
N ASN A 369 -6.25 -28.21 -29.83
CA ASN A 369 -7.32 -27.29 -29.41
C ASN A 369 -6.81 -25.98 -28.80
N ILE A 370 -5.50 -25.85 -28.54
CA ILE A 370 -4.87 -24.62 -28.04
C ILE A 370 -4.49 -23.68 -29.20
N ALA A 371 -4.54 -24.15 -30.46
CA ALA A 371 -3.82 -23.51 -31.57
C ALA A 371 -4.68 -23.03 -32.76
N VAL A 372 -6.01 -23.08 -32.71
CA VAL A 372 -6.86 -22.63 -33.83
C VAL A 372 -7.85 -21.56 -33.36
N ASP A 373 -7.73 -20.39 -33.99
CA ASP A 373 -8.56 -19.20 -33.93
C ASP A 373 -8.34 -18.20 -32.76
N VAL A 374 -7.60 -17.13 -33.08
CA VAL A 374 -7.65 -15.76 -32.50
C VAL A 374 -7.26 -15.58 -31.01
N GLY A 375 -6.90 -16.63 -30.28
CA GLY A 375 -6.72 -16.60 -28.81
C GLY A 375 -5.30 -16.43 -28.22
N GLN A 376 -4.25 -16.06 -28.96
CA GLN A 376 -2.89 -15.95 -28.37
C GLN A 376 -2.73 -14.81 -27.36
N SER A 377 -3.59 -13.79 -27.38
CA SER A 377 -3.50 -12.62 -26.49
C SER A 377 -3.96 -12.88 -25.04
N GLN A 378 -4.57 -14.03 -24.73
CA GLN A 378 -5.21 -14.26 -23.43
C GLN A 378 -4.39 -15.07 -22.41
N LEU A 379 -3.18 -15.56 -22.75
CA LEU A 379 -2.49 -16.57 -21.93
C LEU A 379 -1.51 -16.03 -20.88
N GLU A 380 -1.05 -14.78 -21.00
CA GLU A 380 -0.23 -14.10 -19.99
C GLU A 380 -0.91 -12.77 -19.61
N GLN A 381 -2.00 -12.88 -18.86
CA GLN A 381 -2.59 -11.75 -18.15
C GLN A 381 -1.69 -11.36 -16.98
N ALA A 382 -1.58 -10.05 -16.74
CA ALA A 382 -0.85 -9.55 -15.59
C ALA A 382 -1.62 -9.87 -14.30
N ASP A 383 -0.88 -9.97 -13.19
CA ASP A 383 -1.51 -10.02 -11.88
C ASP A 383 -1.93 -8.61 -11.46
N LEU A 384 -3.23 -8.34 -11.54
CA LEU A 384 -3.83 -7.04 -11.21
C LEU A 384 -4.33 -6.99 -9.76
N ARG A 385 -4.05 -8.01 -8.96
CA ARG A 385 -4.46 -8.05 -7.57
C ARG A 385 -3.69 -7.00 -6.76
N ILE A 386 -4.44 -6.26 -5.94
CA ILE A 386 -4.00 -5.19 -5.03
C ILE A 386 -5.12 -4.93 -4.03
N GLY A 387 -4.81 -4.46 -2.82
CA GLY A 387 -5.79 -3.92 -1.89
C GLY A 387 -6.63 -2.85 -2.56
N LEU A 388 -7.94 -2.91 -2.35
CA LEU A 388 -8.87 -2.04 -3.06
C LEU A 388 -9.10 -0.74 -2.31
N PHE A 389 -9.37 -0.80 -1.01
CA PHE A 389 -9.90 0.35 -0.27
C PHE A 389 -8.84 1.21 0.43
N MET A 390 -7.57 1.10 0.05
CA MET A 390 -6.53 1.92 0.64
C MET A 390 -6.74 3.40 0.31
N PRO A 391 -6.35 4.32 1.20
CA PRO A 391 -6.38 5.74 0.91
C PRO A 391 -5.31 6.09 -0.10
N ASN A 392 -5.52 7.12 -0.91
CA ASN A 392 -4.45 7.65 -1.74
C ASN A 392 -3.42 8.42 -0.91
N THR A 393 -3.90 9.22 0.04
CA THR A 393 -3.05 9.96 0.97
C THR A 393 -3.57 9.90 2.40
N ILE A 394 -2.64 9.94 3.36
CA ILE A 394 -2.94 10.06 4.78
C ILE A 394 -2.48 11.46 5.21
N ASN A 395 -3.35 12.20 5.91
CA ASN A 395 -3.08 13.55 6.39
C ASN A 395 -3.26 13.60 7.90
N VAL A 396 -2.35 14.24 8.62
CA VAL A 396 -2.35 14.24 10.09
C VAL A 396 -2.14 15.63 10.66
N THR A 397 -2.83 15.93 11.76
CA THR A 397 -2.48 17.03 12.65
C THR A 397 -2.74 16.65 14.10
N ARG A 398 -1.94 17.19 14.99
CA ARG A 398 -2.00 17.06 16.44
C ARG A 398 -2.35 18.41 17.04
N ILE A 399 -3.46 18.48 17.76
CA ILE A 399 -4.01 19.74 18.24
C ILE A 399 -3.94 19.74 19.77
N PRO A 400 -3.03 20.51 20.38
CA PRO A 400 -3.00 20.67 21.83
C PRO A 400 -4.30 21.30 22.33
N VAL A 401 -4.94 20.69 23.32
CA VAL A 401 -6.21 21.17 23.89
C VAL A 401 -6.15 21.27 25.41
N ASP A 402 -7.14 21.93 26.01
CA ASP A 402 -7.34 21.83 27.46
C ASP A 402 -8.13 20.55 27.78
N ALA A 403 -8.14 20.13 29.04
CA ALA A 403 -9.00 19.01 29.42
C ALA A 403 -10.47 19.47 29.42
N GLY A 404 -11.35 18.74 28.75
CA GLY A 404 -12.75 19.15 28.60
C GLY A 404 -13.44 18.52 27.38
N ASP A 405 -14.61 19.06 27.05
CA ASP A 405 -15.36 18.71 25.85
C ASP A 405 -15.03 19.70 24.73
N HIS A 406 -14.63 19.20 23.57
CA HIS A 406 -14.32 20.00 22.39
C HIS A 406 -15.24 19.67 21.22
N ASP A 407 -15.77 20.69 20.54
CA ASP A 407 -16.52 20.51 19.30
C ASP A 407 -15.54 20.40 18.14
N VAL A 408 -15.57 19.25 17.45
CA VAL A 408 -14.70 18.98 16.30
C VAL A 408 -15.52 18.75 15.05
N THR A 409 -15.29 19.60 14.05
CA THR A 409 -15.78 19.39 12.69
C THR A 409 -14.59 19.27 11.74
N ILE A 410 -14.60 18.24 10.89
CA ILE A 410 -13.57 18.02 9.88
C ILE A 410 -14.21 18.13 8.51
N SER A 411 -13.70 19.02 7.66
CA SER A 411 -14.15 19.18 6.29
C SER A 411 -13.18 18.49 5.33
N ALA A 412 -13.69 17.60 4.47
CA ALA A 412 -12.97 17.11 3.31
C ALA A 412 -13.03 18.14 2.18
N LEU A 413 -11.88 18.43 1.59
CA LEU A 413 -11.73 19.43 0.54
C LEU A 413 -11.17 18.81 -0.74
N ASP A 414 -11.62 19.33 -1.89
CA ASP A 414 -11.05 18.99 -3.19
C ASP A 414 -9.72 19.71 -3.46
N GLY A 415 -9.10 19.44 -4.61
CA GLY A 415 -7.82 20.07 -5.02
C GLY A 415 -7.89 21.60 -5.22
N GLN A 416 -9.09 22.19 -5.24
CA GLN A 416 -9.32 23.64 -5.30
C GLN A 416 -9.65 24.24 -3.92
N GLY A 417 -9.69 23.43 -2.86
CA GLY A 417 -10.04 23.85 -1.50
C GLY A 417 -11.54 24.00 -1.25
N ARG A 418 -12.39 23.49 -2.15
CA ARG A 418 -13.86 23.51 -1.95
C ARG A 418 -14.27 22.37 -1.04
N VAL A 419 -15.20 22.64 -0.12
CA VAL A 419 -15.76 21.62 0.78
C VAL A 419 -16.62 20.65 -0.02
N ILE A 420 -16.31 19.35 0.11
CA ILE A 420 -17.06 18.26 -0.54
C ILE A 420 -17.74 17.31 0.45
N GLY A 421 -17.41 17.42 1.74
CA GLY A 421 -18.08 16.71 2.83
C GLY A 421 -17.64 17.24 4.19
N ASP A 422 -18.56 17.23 5.16
CA ASP A 422 -18.32 17.64 6.54
C ASP A 422 -18.61 16.48 7.49
N TYR A 423 -17.65 16.19 8.36
CA TYR A 423 -17.70 15.16 9.39
C TYR A 423 -17.84 15.86 10.75
N LYS A 424 -19.07 15.86 11.27
CA LYS A 424 -19.38 16.42 12.59
C LYS A 424 -19.19 15.33 13.64
N LEU A 425 -18.08 15.38 14.35
CA LEU A 425 -17.72 14.37 15.34
C LEU A 425 -18.39 14.60 16.70
N GLY A 426 -19.09 15.73 16.84
CA GLY A 426 -19.72 16.13 18.09
C GLY A 426 -18.70 16.51 19.14
N LYS A 427 -19.08 16.37 20.41
CA LYS A 427 -18.21 16.69 21.55
C LYS A 427 -17.25 15.55 21.82
N ILE A 428 -15.96 15.83 21.65
CA ILE A 428 -14.88 14.93 22.03
C ILE A 428 -14.42 15.29 23.43
N LYS A 429 -14.60 14.37 24.37
CA LYS A 429 -14.10 14.51 25.73
C LYS A 429 -12.63 14.11 25.80
N VAL A 430 -11.79 15.01 26.31
CA VAL A 430 -10.35 14.82 26.48
C VAL A 430 -9.99 14.99 27.96
N GLY A 431 -9.47 13.93 28.58
CA GLY A 431 -8.97 13.94 29.95
C GLY A 431 -7.57 14.55 30.07
N LYS A 432 -7.16 14.82 31.32
CA LYS A 432 -5.79 15.28 31.61
C LYS A 432 -4.78 14.22 31.19
N GLY A 433 -3.75 14.61 30.44
CA GLY A 433 -2.74 13.67 29.95
C GLY A 433 -3.21 12.80 28.77
N GLN A 434 -4.45 12.97 28.29
CA GLN A 434 -5.03 12.09 27.29
C GLN A 434 -4.72 12.58 25.86
N LYS A 435 -4.27 11.67 25.01
CA LYS A 435 -4.13 11.87 23.57
C LYS A 435 -5.27 11.12 22.89
N LYS A 436 -6.17 11.84 22.23
CA LYS A 436 -7.40 11.28 21.63
C LYS A 436 -7.24 11.26 20.11
N ILE A 437 -7.11 10.08 19.52
CA ILE A 437 -7.03 9.93 18.07
C ILE A 437 -8.43 9.88 17.47
N VAL A 438 -8.63 10.59 16.36
CA VAL A 438 -9.84 10.56 15.56
C VAL A 438 -9.49 10.35 14.11
N VAL A 439 -10.16 9.39 13.49
CA VAL A 439 -9.94 9.02 12.09
C VAL A 439 -11.15 9.46 11.26
N VAL A 440 -10.90 10.06 10.09
CA VAL A 440 -11.91 10.46 9.13
C VAL A 440 -11.61 9.87 7.75
N PRO A 441 -12.44 8.92 7.27
CA PRO A 441 -12.32 8.35 5.94
C PRO A 441 -13.14 9.09 4.88
N SER A 442 -12.48 9.59 3.84
CA SER A 442 -13.10 10.10 2.60
C SER A 442 -12.43 9.45 1.39
N ILE A 443 -12.79 8.19 1.14
CA ILE A 443 -12.16 7.27 0.16
C ILE A 443 -12.84 7.36 -1.22
N ASP A 444 -13.76 8.29 -1.42
CA ASP A 444 -14.69 8.36 -2.55
C ASP A 444 -14.25 9.16 -3.79
#